data_AF-X1KSY0-F1
#
_entry.id   AF-X1KSY0-F1
#
_cell.length_a   1.000
_cell.length_b   1.000
_cell.length_c   1.000
_cell.angle_alpha   90.00
_cell.angle_beta   90.00
_cell.angle_gamma   90.00
#
_symmetry.space_group_name_H-M   'P 1'
#
loop_
_entity.id
_entity.type
_entity.pdbx_description
1 polymer ?
#
loop_
_entity_poly.entity_id
_entity_poly.type
_entity_poly.pdbx_seq_one_letter_code
_entity_poly.pdbx_strand_id
1 'polypeptide(L)'
;MRRLTRLRPRLPVLPFGKTDIGANNGWAPKFWAVACKYPLAEKGTVTSIVLYIGRYAHLPETYRLAIYSHDAVNNKPGSLLVETAEIEINQRRFWLTAEVSPTTLPPGDYWLAFKTKVGDTHWMADPGDVKQIAGKGFPSWSPFSDPFPIPESYLDYALSIYATYTLEIPPERACFVATAAYGSPLASELNVLRRFRDSCLPHTIVHAYYKIGPYLAKIIKNKEALKKFVREPLNVFVRLYRKVEKQCND
;
A
#
# COMPACT_ATOMS: atom_id res chain seq x y z
N MET A 1 -9.09 20.59 -35.36
CA MET A 1 -9.67 19.92 -34.16
C MET A 1 -8.58 19.16 -33.41
N ARG A 2 -7.96 19.76 -32.38
CA ARG A 2 -7.02 19.06 -31.50
C ARG A 2 -7.82 18.27 -30.45
N ARG A 3 -7.79 16.94 -30.51
CA ARG A 3 -8.31 16.09 -29.43
C ARG A 3 -7.52 16.42 -28.17
N LEU A 4 -8.16 17.10 -27.22
CA LEU A 4 -7.68 17.20 -25.85
C LEU A 4 -7.74 15.79 -25.27
N THR A 5 -6.62 15.06 -25.37
CA THR A 5 -6.37 13.84 -24.60
C THR A 5 -6.65 14.22 -23.15
N ARG A 6 -7.76 13.73 -22.58
CA ARG A 6 -8.07 13.93 -21.15
C ARG A 6 -6.91 13.30 -20.39
N LEU A 7 -5.94 14.12 -19.99
CA LEU A 7 -4.86 13.75 -19.10
C LEU A 7 -5.53 13.36 -17.78
N ARG A 8 -5.81 12.07 -17.60
CA ARG A 8 -6.20 11.54 -16.30
C ARG A 8 -5.09 11.96 -15.32
N PRO A 9 -5.38 12.72 -14.26
CA PRO A 9 -4.37 13.00 -13.25
C PRO A 9 -3.80 11.65 -12.78
N ARG A 10 -2.46 11.51 -12.76
CA ARG A 10 -1.82 10.31 -12.21
C ARG A 10 -2.32 10.15 -10.78
N LEU A 11 -3.12 9.10 -10.57
CA LEU A 11 -3.66 8.75 -9.27
C LEU A 11 -2.48 8.51 -8.31
N PRO A 12 -2.64 8.84 -7.02
CA PRO A 12 -1.58 8.63 -6.05
C PRO A 12 -1.26 7.14 -5.94
N VAL A 13 0.03 6.81 -6.00
CA VAL A 13 0.56 5.49 -5.67
C VAL A 13 0.90 5.49 -4.18
N LEU A 14 0.39 4.51 -3.45
CA LEU A 14 0.53 4.41 -2.00
C LEU A 14 1.10 3.05 -1.62
N PRO A 15 1.84 2.95 -0.51
CA PRO A 15 2.23 1.67 0.06
C PRO A 15 1.09 1.10 0.93
N PHE A 16 0.99 -0.23 1.00
CA PHE A 16 0.40 -0.93 2.15
C PHE A 16 1.38 -2.02 2.61
N GLY A 17 1.66 -2.06 3.91
CA GLY A 17 2.76 -2.81 4.49
C GLY A 17 3.79 -1.92 5.20
N LYS A 18 4.91 -2.50 5.61
CA LYS A 18 5.95 -1.82 6.38
C LYS A 18 7.01 -1.22 5.46
N THR A 19 7.14 0.10 5.48
CA THR A 19 8.03 0.88 4.59
C THR A 19 9.37 1.25 5.23
N ASP A 20 9.57 0.93 6.50
CA ASP A 20 10.80 1.13 7.25
C ASP A 20 11.54 -0.20 7.45
N ILE A 21 12.85 -0.11 7.69
CA ILE A 21 13.73 -1.27 7.84
C ILE A 21 13.66 -1.74 9.29
N GLY A 22 13.24 -2.98 9.50
CA GLY A 22 13.16 -3.58 10.83
C GLY A 22 14.54 -3.79 11.45
N ALA A 23 14.61 -3.72 12.78
CA ALA A 23 15.85 -3.87 13.54
C ALA A 23 16.25 -5.33 13.77
N ASN A 24 15.30 -6.27 13.64
CA ASN A 24 15.52 -7.69 13.84
C ASN A 24 15.69 -8.40 12.49
N ASN A 25 16.47 -9.47 12.47
CA ASN A 25 16.58 -10.35 11.31
C ASN A 25 15.98 -11.72 11.60
N GLY A 26 15.35 -12.31 10.59
CA GLY A 26 14.94 -13.71 10.60
C GLY A 26 15.61 -14.49 9.47
N TRP A 27 15.53 -15.81 9.57
CA TRP A 27 16.03 -16.72 8.55
C TRP A 27 15.15 -17.98 8.49
N ALA A 28 15.10 -18.59 7.31
CA ALA A 28 14.54 -19.90 7.07
C ALA A 28 15.34 -20.60 5.96
N PRO A 29 15.30 -21.93 5.86
CA PRO A 29 15.99 -22.65 4.79
C PRO A 29 15.57 -22.16 3.38
N LYS A 30 16.40 -22.41 2.37
CA LYS A 30 16.02 -22.13 0.97
C LYS A 30 14.66 -22.74 0.60
N PHE A 31 13.98 -22.13 -0.37
CA PHE A 31 12.61 -22.46 -0.81
C PHE A 31 11.52 -22.18 0.23
N TRP A 32 11.85 -21.70 1.42
CA TRP A 32 10.85 -21.33 2.41
C TRP A 32 10.12 -20.05 1.99
N ALA A 33 8.80 -20.14 1.90
CA ALA A 33 7.94 -18.99 1.72
C ALA A 33 7.69 -18.33 3.08
N VAL A 34 7.93 -17.03 3.15
CA VAL A 34 7.60 -16.19 4.29
C VAL A 34 6.53 -15.20 3.84
N ALA A 35 5.35 -15.27 4.44
CA ALA A 35 4.22 -14.41 4.14
C ALA A 35 3.88 -13.54 5.35
N CYS A 36 3.68 -12.23 5.16
CA CYS A 36 3.38 -11.28 6.24
C CYS A 36 2.04 -10.58 5.98
N LYS A 37 1.15 -10.57 6.97
CA LYS A 37 -0.18 -9.96 6.89
C LYS A 37 -0.12 -8.44 7.06
N TYR A 38 -0.79 -7.72 6.17
CA TYR A 38 -0.98 -6.27 6.24
C TYR A 38 -2.37 -5.85 5.75
N PRO A 39 -2.98 -4.84 6.39
CA PRO A 39 -4.26 -4.32 5.95
C PRO A 39 -4.09 -3.37 4.76
N LEU A 40 -5.00 -3.47 3.81
CA LEU A 40 -5.25 -2.49 2.76
C LEU A 40 -6.53 -1.72 3.11
N ALA A 41 -6.38 -0.43 3.40
CA ALA A 41 -7.48 0.38 3.90
C ALA A 41 -8.53 0.75 2.84
N GLU A 42 -8.12 0.85 1.57
CA GLU A 42 -8.93 1.38 0.48
C GLU A 42 -8.74 0.54 -0.77
N LYS A 43 -9.80 0.42 -1.58
CA LYS A 43 -9.75 -0.30 -2.85
C LYS A 43 -8.68 0.31 -3.77
N GLY A 44 -7.87 -0.53 -4.39
CA GLY A 44 -7.01 -0.07 -5.47
C GLY A 44 -6.28 -1.17 -6.21
N THR A 45 -5.52 -0.76 -7.20
CA THR A 45 -4.85 -1.66 -8.13
C THR A 45 -3.36 -1.70 -7.82
N VAL A 46 -2.89 -2.87 -7.37
CA VAL A 46 -1.49 -3.13 -7.06
C VAL A 46 -0.70 -3.30 -8.35
N THR A 47 0.51 -2.74 -8.38
CA THR A 47 1.42 -2.87 -9.53
C THR A 47 2.81 -3.37 -9.16
N SER A 48 3.23 -3.24 -7.90
CA SER A 48 4.52 -3.78 -7.46
C SER A 48 4.51 -4.21 -6.00
N ILE A 49 5.43 -5.12 -5.66
CA ILE A 49 5.76 -5.55 -4.31
C ILE A 49 7.20 -5.11 -4.04
N VAL A 50 7.46 -4.58 -2.86
CA VAL A 50 8.77 -4.07 -2.45
C VAL A 50 9.22 -4.77 -1.17
N LEU A 51 10.38 -5.41 -1.23
CA LEU A 51 10.99 -6.15 -0.13
C LEU A 51 12.34 -5.53 0.23
N TYR A 52 12.63 -5.34 1.52
CA TYR A 52 13.98 -4.96 1.92
C TYR A 52 14.92 -6.16 1.95
N ILE A 53 15.99 -6.09 1.15
CA ILE A 53 17.04 -7.12 1.12
C ILE A 53 18.09 -6.80 2.18
N GLY A 54 18.14 -7.63 3.22
CA GLY A 54 19.02 -7.43 4.38
C GLY A 54 20.50 -7.76 4.14
N ARG A 55 21.31 -7.59 5.19
CA ARG A 55 22.77 -7.82 5.15
C ARG A 55 23.17 -9.29 4.98
N TYR A 56 22.25 -10.22 5.26
CA TYR A 56 22.50 -11.66 5.25
C TYR A 56 22.04 -12.36 3.97
N ALA A 57 21.44 -11.64 3.02
CA ALA A 57 21.01 -12.25 1.77
C ALA A 57 22.19 -12.92 1.03
N HIS A 58 21.94 -14.11 0.48
CA HIS A 58 22.89 -14.76 -0.42
C HIS A 58 23.05 -13.93 -1.72
N LEU A 59 24.20 -14.04 -2.36
CA LEU A 59 24.51 -13.37 -3.62
C LEU A 59 25.34 -14.29 -4.55
N PRO A 60 25.00 -14.39 -5.84
CA PRO A 60 23.72 -13.96 -6.43
C PRO A 60 22.56 -14.74 -5.81
N GLU A 61 21.36 -14.16 -5.84
CA GLU A 61 20.15 -14.83 -5.35
C GLU A 61 18.95 -14.50 -6.24
N THR A 62 18.01 -15.44 -6.32
CA THR A 62 16.77 -15.30 -7.08
C THR A 62 15.57 -15.29 -6.13
N TYR A 63 14.71 -14.30 -6.29
CA TYR A 63 13.50 -14.11 -5.51
C TYR A 63 12.25 -14.32 -6.37
N ARG A 64 11.18 -14.76 -5.71
CA ARG A 64 9.79 -14.60 -6.16
C ARG A 64 9.01 -13.94 -5.04
N LEU A 65 8.15 -12.98 -5.37
CA LEU A 65 7.25 -12.32 -4.44
C LEU A 65 5.81 -12.54 -4.87
N ALA A 66 4.88 -12.52 -3.92
CA ALA A 66 3.46 -12.74 -4.17
C ALA A 66 2.56 -12.01 -3.18
N ILE A 67 1.29 -11.87 -3.55
CA ILE A 67 0.22 -11.43 -2.68
C ILE A 67 -0.82 -12.53 -2.61
N TYR A 68 -1.22 -12.88 -1.40
CA TYR A 68 -2.34 -13.77 -1.12
C TYR A 68 -3.48 -13.02 -0.45
N SER A 69 -4.70 -13.51 -0.67
CA SER A 69 -5.86 -13.14 0.13
C SER A 69 -5.70 -13.60 1.58
N HIS A 70 -6.47 -13.03 2.50
CA HIS A 70 -6.57 -13.52 3.87
C HIS A 70 -7.70 -14.56 4.00
N ASP A 71 -7.36 -15.75 4.49
CA ASP A 71 -8.34 -16.70 5.01
C ASP A 71 -8.65 -16.33 6.47
N ALA A 72 -9.77 -15.65 6.68
CA ALA A 72 -10.22 -15.17 7.98
C ALA A 72 -10.65 -16.31 8.92
N VAL A 73 -11.08 -17.46 8.39
CA VAL A 73 -11.54 -18.60 9.20
C VAL A 73 -10.35 -19.26 9.87
N ASN A 74 -9.27 -19.48 9.12
CA ASN A 74 -8.09 -20.19 9.61
C ASN A 74 -6.93 -19.26 10.02
N ASN A 75 -7.14 -17.93 9.93
CA ASN A 75 -6.15 -16.88 10.15
C ASN A 75 -4.80 -17.14 9.46
N LYS A 76 -4.84 -17.41 8.14
CA LYS A 76 -3.66 -17.76 7.33
C LYS A 76 -3.72 -17.10 5.95
N PRO A 77 -2.65 -17.20 5.13
CA PRO A 77 -2.75 -16.86 3.71
C PRO A 77 -3.72 -17.81 2.98
N GLY A 78 -4.56 -17.23 2.12
CA GLY A 78 -5.61 -17.88 1.35
C GLY A 78 -5.21 -18.16 -0.10
N SER A 79 -6.06 -17.79 -1.05
CA SER A 79 -5.79 -17.91 -2.50
C SER A 79 -4.70 -16.93 -2.97
N LEU A 80 -3.89 -17.36 -3.94
CA LEU A 80 -2.89 -16.55 -4.62
C LEU A 80 -3.60 -15.52 -5.50
N LEU A 81 -3.26 -14.24 -5.32
CA LEU A 81 -3.86 -13.14 -6.09
C LEU A 81 -2.94 -12.69 -7.22
N VAL A 82 -1.65 -12.58 -6.94
CA VAL A 82 -0.64 -12.22 -7.93
C VAL A 82 0.75 -12.66 -7.47
N GLU A 83 1.61 -13.01 -8.41
CA GLU A 83 3.04 -13.24 -8.17
C GLU A 83 3.92 -12.52 -9.19
N THR A 84 5.19 -12.36 -8.87
CA THR A 84 6.21 -11.84 -9.77
C THR A 84 6.81 -12.94 -10.63
N ALA A 85 7.45 -12.56 -11.74
CA ALA A 85 8.47 -13.41 -12.35
C ALA A 85 9.68 -13.60 -11.41
N GLU A 86 10.66 -14.41 -11.82
CA GLU A 86 11.94 -14.53 -11.09
C GLU A 86 12.72 -13.22 -11.17
N ILE A 87 13.26 -12.81 -10.02
CA ILE A 87 14.04 -11.57 -9.90
C ILE A 87 15.40 -11.91 -9.33
N GLU A 88 16.46 -11.56 -10.05
CA GLU A 88 17.82 -11.76 -9.60
C GLU A 88 18.34 -10.52 -8.87
N ILE A 89 19.09 -10.74 -7.80
CA ILE A 89 19.78 -9.70 -7.06
C ILE A 89 21.28 -9.98 -6.98
N ASN A 90 22.06 -8.90 -7.02
CA ASN A 90 23.53 -8.95 -6.95
C ASN A 90 24.09 -7.99 -5.87
N GLN A 91 23.25 -7.48 -4.99
CA GLN A 91 23.63 -6.57 -3.91
C GLN A 91 22.78 -6.79 -2.65
N ARG A 92 23.21 -6.22 -1.52
CA ARG A 92 22.52 -6.28 -0.22
C ARG A 92 22.15 -4.88 0.24
N ARG A 93 21.30 -4.79 1.27
CA ARG A 93 20.91 -3.54 1.97
C ARG A 93 20.21 -2.54 1.06
N PHE A 94 19.26 -3.01 0.27
CA PHE A 94 18.47 -2.17 -0.63
C PHE A 94 17.01 -2.63 -0.66
N TRP A 95 16.11 -1.75 -1.08
CA TRP A 95 14.71 -2.08 -1.33
C TRP A 95 14.57 -2.65 -2.75
N LEU A 96 14.28 -3.94 -2.86
CA LEU A 96 13.96 -4.60 -4.11
C LEU A 96 12.52 -4.27 -4.51
N THR A 97 12.33 -3.56 -5.62
CA THR A 97 11.01 -3.32 -6.21
C THR A 97 10.77 -4.34 -7.32
N ALA A 98 9.69 -5.10 -7.21
CA ALA A 98 9.31 -6.12 -8.18
C ALA A 98 7.91 -5.85 -8.75
N GLU A 99 7.83 -5.68 -10.07
CA GLU A 99 6.57 -5.45 -10.76
C GLU A 99 5.72 -6.73 -10.81
N VAL A 100 4.41 -6.56 -10.71
CA VAL A 100 3.41 -7.62 -10.82
C VAL A 100 2.33 -7.23 -11.82
N SER A 101 1.59 -8.21 -12.32
CA SER A 101 0.41 -7.92 -13.16
C SER A 101 -0.60 -7.07 -12.38
N PRO A 102 -1.11 -5.97 -12.97
CA PRO A 102 -2.05 -5.08 -12.29
C PRO A 102 -3.26 -5.84 -11.73
N THR A 103 -3.42 -5.81 -10.41
CA THR A 103 -4.46 -6.59 -9.72
C THR A 103 -5.26 -5.68 -8.79
N THR A 104 -6.57 -5.60 -9.01
CA THR A 104 -7.48 -4.78 -8.19
C THR A 104 -7.84 -5.52 -6.90
N LEU A 105 -7.55 -4.90 -5.77
CA LEU A 105 -7.81 -5.42 -4.43
C LEU A 105 -8.85 -4.55 -3.71
N PRO A 106 -9.94 -5.12 -3.15
CA PRO A 106 -10.81 -4.41 -2.22
C PRO A 106 -10.11 -4.09 -0.88
N PRO A 107 -10.71 -3.27 -0.01
CA PRO A 107 -10.23 -3.13 1.37
C PRO A 107 -10.27 -4.47 2.10
N GLY A 108 -9.24 -4.77 2.89
CA GLY A 108 -9.13 -6.02 3.63
C GLY A 108 -7.70 -6.37 3.98
N ASP A 109 -7.50 -7.54 4.57
CA ASP A 109 -6.18 -8.06 4.91
C ASP A 109 -5.59 -8.89 3.77
N TYR A 110 -4.29 -8.71 3.55
CA TYR A 110 -3.53 -9.39 2.52
C TYR A 110 -2.20 -9.89 3.06
N TRP A 111 -1.68 -10.95 2.47
CA TRP A 111 -0.40 -11.52 2.84
C TRP A 111 0.63 -11.27 1.75
N LEU A 112 1.66 -10.50 2.07
CA LEU A 112 2.79 -10.22 1.19
C LEU A 112 3.85 -11.29 1.42
N ALA A 113 4.13 -12.10 0.41
CA ALA A 113 4.97 -13.29 0.51
C ALA A 113 6.23 -13.18 -0.37
N PHE A 114 7.29 -13.86 0.04
CA PHE A 114 8.48 -14.05 -0.78
C PHE A 114 9.18 -15.38 -0.46
N LYS A 115 10.01 -15.87 -1.39
CA LYS A 115 10.93 -17.02 -1.21
C LYS A 115 12.19 -16.87 -2.04
N THR A 116 13.27 -17.55 -1.62
CA THR A 116 14.59 -17.57 -2.28
C THR A 116 14.91 -18.93 -2.91
N LYS A 117 15.75 -18.93 -3.95
CA LYS A 117 16.08 -20.12 -4.76
C LYS A 117 17.36 -20.80 -4.32
N VAL A 118 18.42 -20.04 -4.07
CA VAL A 118 19.77 -20.59 -3.94
C VAL A 118 20.09 -20.86 -2.48
N GLY A 119 20.09 -19.81 -1.66
CA GLY A 119 20.42 -19.87 -0.24
C GLY A 119 19.22 -19.61 0.66
N ASP A 120 19.52 -19.51 1.95
CA ASP A 120 18.53 -19.34 3.00
C ASP A 120 17.74 -18.04 2.81
N THR A 121 16.45 -18.12 3.10
CA THR A 121 15.53 -17.00 3.03
C THR A 121 15.76 -16.10 4.25
N HIS A 122 16.33 -14.92 4.03
CA HIS A 122 16.58 -13.93 5.08
C HIS A 122 15.64 -12.73 4.97
N TRP A 123 15.25 -12.16 6.11
CA TRP A 123 14.44 -10.94 6.16
C TRP A 123 14.79 -10.02 7.32
N MET A 124 14.34 -8.78 7.20
CA MET A 124 14.31 -7.81 8.30
C MET A 124 12.87 -7.62 8.77
N ALA A 125 12.67 -7.49 10.08
CA ALA A 125 11.36 -7.31 10.70
C ALA A 125 11.48 -6.57 12.04
N ASP A 126 10.34 -6.09 12.54
CA ASP A 126 10.16 -5.61 13.92
C ASP A 126 9.09 -6.43 14.62
N PRO A 127 8.99 -6.40 15.96
CA PRO A 127 7.83 -6.96 16.66
C PRO A 127 6.52 -6.45 16.02
N GLY A 128 5.60 -7.38 15.79
CA GLY A 128 4.36 -7.14 15.09
C GLY A 128 3.17 -7.78 15.81
N ASP A 129 2.06 -7.90 15.09
CA ASP A 129 0.85 -8.53 15.61
C ASP A 129 1.03 -10.04 15.77
N VAL A 130 0.18 -10.64 16.60
CA VAL A 130 0.16 -12.10 16.81
C VAL A 130 -0.06 -12.83 15.50
N LYS A 131 0.82 -13.78 15.17
CA LYS A 131 0.83 -14.59 13.95
C LYS A 131 0.82 -13.75 12.67
N GLN A 132 1.46 -12.58 12.68
CA GLN A 132 1.52 -11.71 11.51
C GLN A 132 2.37 -12.30 10.37
N ILE A 133 3.36 -13.14 10.68
CA ILE A 133 4.09 -13.91 9.67
C ILE A 133 3.64 -15.38 9.71
N ALA A 134 3.50 -15.97 8.52
CA ALA A 134 3.28 -17.38 8.28
C ALA A 134 4.41 -17.94 7.40
N GLY A 135 4.95 -19.09 7.78
CA GLY A 135 6.06 -19.75 7.10
C GLY A 135 5.68 -21.09 6.50
N LYS A 136 6.19 -21.41 5.30
CA LYS A 136 6.02 -22.72 4.67
C LYS A 136 7.23 -23.14 3.84
N GLY A 137 7.79 -24.31 4.11
CA GLY A 137 8.79 -24.95 3.24
C GLY A 137 8.19 -25.48 1.94
N PHE A 138 8.90 -25.29 0.83
CA PHE A 138 8.60 -25.92 -0.46
C PHE A 138 9.64 -26.99 -0.76
N PRO A 139 9.26 -28.14 -1.36
CA PRO A 139 10.19 -29.22 -1.66
C PRO A 139 11.19 -28.87 -2.77
N SER A 140 10.85 -27.91 -3.63
CA SER A 140 11.68 -27.45 -4.74
C SER A 140 11.38 -26.00 -5.11
N TRP A 141 12.31 -25.38 -5.84
CA TRP A 141 12.05 -24.10 -6.47
C TRP A 141 10.94 -24.22 -7.51
N SER A 142 9.90 -23.43 -7.32
CA SER A 142 8.66 -23.46 -8.11
C SER A 142 7.98 -22.10 -8.01
N PRO A 143 6.98 -21.80 -8.86
CA PRO A 143 6.02 -20.73 -8.59
C PRO A 143 5.34 -20.89 -7.22
N PHE A 144 4.61 -19.88 -6.81
CA PHE A 144 3.76 -19.98 -5.62
C PHE A 144 2.56 -20.92 -5.86
N SER A 145 2.15 -21.66 -4.84
CA SER A 145 0.95 -22.52 -4.91
C SER A 145 -0.32 -21.69 -4.73
N ASP A 146 -1.40 -22.06 -5.40
CA ASP A 146 -2.74 -21.50 -5.16
C ASP A 146 -3.69 -22.61 -4.68
N PRO A 147 -4.19 -22.58 -3.44
CA PRO A 147 -3.96 -21.58 -2.39
C PRO A 147 -2.58 -21.75 -1.71
N PHE A 148 -2.25 -20.83 -0.80
CA PHE A 148 -1.09 -20.96 0.07
C PHE A 148 -1.21 -22.26 0.89
N PRO A 149 -0.17 -23.12 0.91
CA PRO A 149 -0.22 -24.37 1.67
C PRO A 149 -0.40 -24.12 3.17
N ILE A 150 -0.79 -25.14 3.93
CA ILE A 150 -0.92 -25.01 5.39
C ILE A 150 0.43 -24.56 5.98
N PRO A 151 0.51 -23.39 6.66
CA PRO A 151 1.75 -22.91 7.26
C PRO A 151 2.28 -23.88 8.30
N GLU A 152 3.60 -24.03 8.34
CA GLU A 152 4.32 -24.85 9.32
C GLU A 152 4.77 -24.03 10.54
N SER A 153 4.84 -22.70 10.40
CA SER A 153 5.23 -21.81 11.47
C SER A 153 4.48 -20.48 11.41
N TYR A 154 4.37 -19.83 12.56
CA TYR A 154 3.89 -18.46 12.70
C TYR A 154 4.82 -17.66 13.59
N LEU A 155 4.97 -16.37 13.31
CA LEU A 155 5.79 -15.44 14.10
C LEU A 155 5.05 -14.12 14.31
N ASP A 156 5.33 -13.47 15.44
CA ASP A 156 4.69 -12.22 15.86
C ASP A 156 5.53 -11.00 15.44
N TYR A 157 5.84 -10.93 14.15
CA TYR A 157 6.75 -9.93 13.58
C TYR A 157 6.15 -9.30 12.32
N ALA A 158 6.43 -8.02 12.12
CA ALA A 158 6.08 -7.24 10.93
C ALA A 158 7.28 -7.18 9.98
N LEU A 159 7.19 -7.91 8.85
CA LEU A 159 8.23 -7.99 7.82
C LEU A 159 8.43 -6.63 7.11
N SER A 160 9.66 -6.19 6.85
CA SER A 160 9.96 -5.03 5.99
C SER A 160 9.67 -5.31 4.51
N ILE A 161 8.37 -5.40 4.21
CA ILE A 161 7.78 -5.60 2.89
C ILE A 161 6.54 -4.72 2.80
N TYR A 162 6.27 -4.19 1.61
CA TYR A 162 5.03 -3.50 1.30
C TYR A 162 4.70 -3.70 -0.17
N ALA A 163 3.46 -3.48 -0.56
CA ALA A 163 3.07 -3.40 -1.96
C ALA A 163 2.63 -1.98 -2.30
N THR A 164 2.86 -1.56 -3.55
CA THR A 164 2.40 -0.26 -4.04
C THR A 164 1.14 -0.42 -4.87
N TYR A 165 0.16 0.43 -4.58
CA TYR A 165 -1.14 0.39 -5.22
C TYR A 165 -1.60 1.78 -5.61
N THR A 166 -2.33 1.84 -6.72
CA THR A 166 -3.01 3.05 -7.17
C THR A 166 -4.44 3.01 -6.66
N LEU A 167 -4.84 4.02 -5.87
CA LEU A 167 -6.22 4.07 -5.37
C LEU A 167 -7.22 4.15 -6.52
N GLU A 168 -8.22 3.27 -6.50
CA GLU A 168 -9.41 3.43 -7.33
C GLU A 168 -10.41 4.30 -6.57
N ILE A 169 -10.07 5.57 -6.34
CA ILE A 169 -11.01 6.51 -5.75
C ILE A 169 -12.10 6.75 -6.82
N PRO A 170 -13.39 6.45 -6.55
CA PRO A 170 -14.47 6.91 -7.42
C PRO A 170 -14.33 8.43 -7.56
N PRO A 171 -14.53 9.02 -8.75
CA PRO A 171 -14.35 10.45 -8.94
C PRO A 171 -15.03 11.25 -7.82
N GLU A 172 -16.26 10.88 -7.42
CA GLU A 172 -17.00 11.53 -6.34
C GLU A 172 -16.33 11.55 -4.96
N ARG A 173 -15.27 10.78 -4.68
CA ARG A 173 -14.55 10.76 -3.39
C ARG A 173 -13.20 11.49 -3.42
N ALA A 174 -12.68 11.86 -4.59
CA ALA A 174 -11.35 12.48 -4.70
C ALA A 174 -11.37 13.99 -4.36
N CYS A 175 -10.57 14.43 -3.37
CA CYS A 175 -10.37 15.84 -3.06
C CYS A 175 -9.02 16.33 -3.62
N PHE A 176 -8.91 16.52 -4.95
CA PHE A 176 -7.64 16.81 -5.63
C PHE A 176 -6.78 17.93 -5.02
N VAL A 177 -7.40 19.08 -4.71
CA VAL A 177 -6.69 20.25 -4.17
C VAL A 177 -6.20 19.98 -2.75
N ALA A 178 -7.04 19.37 -1.91
CA ALA A 178 -6.65 19.01 -0.54
C ALA A 178 -5.56 17.92 -0.55
N THR A 179 -5.69 16.87 -1.36
CA THR A 179 -4.66 15.85 -1.54
C THR A 179 -3.31 16.47 -1.95
N ALA A 180 -3.32 17.45 -2.86
CA ALA A 180 -2.11 18.14 -3.28
C ALA A 180 -1.48 18.99 -2.17
N ALA A 181 -2.29 19.63 -1.33
CA ALA A 181 -1.84 20.48 -0.22
C ALA A 181 -1.36 19.67 1.00
N TYR A 182 -2.05 18.60 1.36
CA TYR A 182 -1.70 17.72 2.49
C TYR A 182 -0.59 16.72 2.14
N GLY A 183 -0.37 16.45 0.85
CA GLY A 183 0.67 15.54 0.37
C GLY A 183 0.30 14.06 0.45
N SER A 184 -0.85 13.72 1.06
CA SER A 184 -1.37 12.36 1.16
C SER A 184 -2.89 12.34 0.93
N PRO A 185 -3.42 11.40 0.12
CA PRO A 185 -4.86 11.19 -0.05
C PRO A 185 -5.52 10.52 1.17
N LEU A 186 -4.71 10.07 2.14
CA LEU A 186 -5.14 9.39 3.38
C LEU A 186 -5.05 10.31 4.61
N ALA A 187 -4.78 11.61 4.45
CA ALA A 187 -4.71 12.49 5.61
C ALA A 187 -6.08 12.57 6.32
N SER A 188 -6.09 12.50 7.65
CA SER A 188 -7.32 12.49 8.46
C SER A 188 -8.24 13.70 8.21
N GLU A 189 -7.63 14.82 7.81
CA GLU A 189 -8.26 16.09 7.45
C GLU A 189 -9.12 15.94 6.19
N LEU A 190 -8.69 15.12 5.23
CA LEU A 190 -9.46 14.87 4.01
C LEU A 190 -10.78 14.17 4.31
N ASN A 191 -10.86 13.32 5.35
CA ASN A 191 -12.13 12.69 5.73
C ASN A 191 -13.15 13.70 6.25
N VAL A 192 -12.71 14.76 6.91
CA VAL A 192 -13.58 15.87 7.34
C VAL A 192 -14.02 16.69 6.13
N LEU A 193 -13.10 17.02 5.23
CA LEU A 193 -13.40 17.77 4.00
C LEU A 193 -14.34 17.00 3.06
N ARG A 194 -14.18 15.67 2.95
CA ARG A 194 -15.08 14.78 2.20
C ARG A 194 -16.49 14.82 2.79
N ARG A 195 -16.62 14.66 4.12
CA ARG A 195 -17.92 14.74 4.80
C ARG A 195 -18.60 16.10 4.61
N PHE A 196 -17.86 17.19 4.73
CA PHE A 196 -18.39 18.53 4.46
C PHE A 196 -18.83 18.68 3.01
N ARG A 197 -18.04 18.21 2.04
CA ARG A 197 -18.43 18.22 0.62
C ARG A 197 -19.72 17.43 0.40
N ASP A 198 -19.82 16.24 0.98
CA ASP A 198 -20.94 15.33 0.73
C ASP A 198 -22.22 15.78 1.47
N SER A 199 -22.09 16.43 2.62
CA SER A 199 -23.23 16.81 3.48
C SER A 199 -23.68 18.26 3.30
N CYS A 200 -22.79 19.16 2.89
CA CYS A 200 -23.05 20.61 2.89
C CYS A 200 -22.89 21.28 1.52
N LEU A 201 -22.18 20.68 0.56
CA LEU A 201 -22.00 21.30 -0.76
C LEU A 201 -23.08 20.85 -1.76
N PRO A 202 -23.72 21.78 -2.47
CA PRO A 202 -24.58 21.45 -3.60
C PRO A 202 -23.81 20.72 -4.71
N HIS A 203 -24.47 19.76 -5.37
CA HIS A 203 -23.88 18.98 -6.48
C HIS A 203 -23.27 19.84 -7.60
N THR A 204 -23.79 21.04 -7.86
CA THR A 204 -23.27 21.98 -8.87
C THR A 204 -21.87 22.49 -8.53
N ILE A 205 -21.63 22.84 -7.26
CA ILE A 205 -20.32 23.29 -6.77
C ILE A 205 -19.33 22.12 -6.81
N VAL A 206 -19.78 20.94 -6.38
CA VAL A 206 -18.98 19.71 -6.43
C VAL A 206 -18.58 19.38 -7.87
N HIS A 207 -19.50 19.48 -8.83
CA HIS A 207 -19.21 19.22 -10.23
C HIS A 207 -18.19 20.23 -10.83
N ALA A 208 -18.35 21.51 -10.51
CA ALA A 208 -17.37 22.54 -10.90
C ALA A 208 -16.00 22.26 -10.29
N TYR A 209 -15.95 21.85 -9.02
CA TYR A 209 -14.73 21.41 -8.35
C TYR A 209 -14.08 20.21 -9.06
N TYR A 210 -14.84 19.20 -9.47
CA TYR A 210 -14.30 18.04 -10.22
C TYR A 210 -13.77 18.41 -11.61
N LYS A 211 -14.32 19.46 -12.22
CA LYS A 211 -13.88 19.95 -13.53
C LYS A 211 -12.57 20.75 -13.44
N ILE A 212 -12.42 21.58 -12.40
CA ILE A 212 -11.32 22.55 -12.28
C ILE A 212 -10.21 22.03 -11.33
N GLY A 213 -10.59 21.28 -10.30
CA GLY A 213 -9.74 20.78 -9.22
C GLY A 213 -8.49 20.02 -9.68
N PRO A 214 -8.55 19.13 -10.69
CA PRO A 214 -7.36 18.44 -11.19
C PRO A 214 -6.28 19.39 -11.73
N TYR A 215 -6.68 20.49 -12.37
CA TYR A 215 -5.75 21.49 -12.91
C TYR A 215 -5.08 22.28 -11.78
N LEU A 216 -5.87 22.74 -10.81
CA LEU A 216 -5.36 23.44 -9.62
C LEU A 216 -4.41 22.55 -8.80
N ALA A 217 -4.75 21.28 -8.62
CA ALA A 217 -3.92 20.33 -7.89
C ALA A 217 -2.53 20.15 -8.54
N LYS A 218 -2.45 20.16 -9.88
CA LYS A 218 -1.17 20.06 -10.60
C LYS A 218 -0.27 21.28 -10.34
N ILE A 219 -0.86 22.47 -10.24
CA ILE A 219 -0.13 23.72 -9.94
C ILE A 219 0.41 23.69 -8.51
N ILE A 220 -0.39 23.19 -7.56
CA ILE A 220 -0.05 23.15 -6.13
C ILE A 220 0.99 22.06 -5.82
N LYS A 221 0.90 20.89 -6.47
CA LYS A 221 1.69 19.69 -6.12
C LYS A 221 3.21 19.92 -6.08
N ASN A 222 3.73 20.81 -6.92
CA ASN A 222 5.17 21.05 -7.05
C ASN A 222 5.67 22.32 -6.34
N LYS A 223 4.82 23.01 -5.58
CA LYS A 223 5.16 24.30 -4.93
C LYS A 223 4.86 24.26 -3.42
N GLU A 224 5.89 24.07 -2.59
CA GLU A 224 5.72 23.98 -1.12
C GLU A 224 5.08 25.22 -0.49
N ALA A 225 5.44 26.43 -0.96
CA ALA A 225 4.80 27.66 -0.51
C ALA A 225 3.28 27.67 -0.78
N LEU A 226 2.88 27.16 -1.96
CA LEU A 226 1.46 27.07 -2.34
C LEU A 226 0.73 25.99 -1.55
N LYS A 227 1.38 24.84 -1.29
CA LYS A 227 0.82 23.81 -0.41
C LYS A 227 0.56 24.37 0.98
N LYS A 228 1.52 25.09 1.56
CA LYS A 228 1.38 25.69 2.89
C LYS A 228 0.23 26.71 2.92
N PHE A 229 0.16 27.59 1.93
CA PHE A 229 -0.90 28.59 1.81
C PHE A 229 -2.30 27.97 1.70
N VAL A 230 -2.43 26.81 1.05
CA VAL A 230 -3.70 26.07 0.97
C VAL A 230 -3.96 25.26 2.24
N ARG A 231 -2.93 24.70 2.88
CA ARG A 231 -3.04 23.81 4.04
C ARG A 231 -3.43 24.55 5.31
N GLU A 232 -2.95 25.77 5.53
CA GLU A 232 -3.26 26.57 6.72
C GLU A 232 -4.76 26.88 6.88
N PRO A 233 -5.47 27.47 5.89
CA PRO A 233 -6.90 27.72 6.00
C PRO A 233 -7.71 26.42 6.09
N LEU A 234 -7.30 25.36 5.38
CA LEU A 234 -7.93 24.05 5.49
C LEU A 234 -7.79 23.46 6.90
N ASN A 235 -6.64 23.61 7.54
CA ASN A 235 -6.43 23.16 8.92
C ASN A 235 -7.32 23.92 9.92
N VAL A 236 -7.45 25.24 9.77
CA VAL A 236 -8.36 26.04 10.59
C VAL A 236 -9.79 25.58 10.41
N PHE A 237 -10.23 25.41 9.15
CA PHE A 237 -11.56 24.91 8.82
C PHE A 237 -11.83 23.53 9.44
N VAL A 238 -10.90 22.58 9.29
CA VAL A 238 -11.04 21.23 9.84
C VAL A 238 -11.14 21.24 11.37
N ARG A 239 -10.34 22.09 12.05
CA ARG A 239 -10.41 22.24 13.52
C ARG A 239 -11.76 22.81 13.97
N LEU A 240 -12.29 23.80 13.26
CA LEU A 240 -13.60 24.39 13.56
C LEU A 240 -14.73 23.38 13.31
N TYR A 241 -14.71 22.70 12.17
CA TYR A 241 -15.74 21.72 11.82
C TYR A 241 -15.76 20.54 12.80
N ARG A 242 -14.61 20.01 13.22
CA ARG A 242 -14.53 18.97 14.26
C ARG A 242 -15.10 19.42 15.62
N LYS A 243 -15.01 20.71 15.96
CA LYS A 243 -15.61 21.25 17.19
C LYS A 243 -17.13 21.30 17.09
N VAL A 244 -17.66 21.77 15.97
CA VAL A 244 -19.11 21.83 15.71
C VAL A 244 -19.72 20.43 15.65
N GLU A 245 -19.04 19.47 15.00
CA GLU A 245 -19.48 18.07 14.92
C GLU A 245 -19.56 17.41 16.30
N LYS A 246 -18.65 17.74 17.23
CA LYS A 246 -18.74 17.27 18.63
C LYS A 246 -19.91 17.89 19.38
N GLN A 247 -20.15 19.19 19.22
CA GLN A 247 -21.23 19.90 19.93
C GLN A 247 -22.65 19.52 19.49
N CYS A 248 -22.85 18.94 18.30
CA CYS A 248 -24.15 18.45 17.85
C CYS A 248 -24.41 16.97 18.20
N ASN A 249 -23.39 16.23 18.67
CA ASN A 249 -23.49 14.81 19.03
C ASN A 249 -23.42 14.56 20.55
N ASP A 250 -23.32 15.63 21.34
CA ASP A 250 -23.48 15.63 22.81
C ASP A 250 -24.86 16.26 23.14
#